data_AF-A0A059DLE5-F1
#
_entry.id   AF-A0A059DLE5-F1
#
_cell.length_a   1.000
_cell.length_b   1.000
_cell.length_c   1.000
_cell.angle_alpha   90.00
_cell.angle_beta   90.00
_cell.angle_gamma   90.00
#
_symmetry.space_group_name_H-M   'P 1'
#
loop_
_entity.id
_entity.type
_entity.pdbx_description
1 polymer ?
#
loop_
_entity_poly.entity_id
_entity_poly.type
_entity_poly.pdbx_seq_one_letter_code
_entity_poly.pdbx_strand_id
1 'polypeptide(L)'
;MEAYFDKILQPEVLFTLFVVFLIGRATAGGKKRENSLSPIPPTPEEVDAALERVTMSKWLEIDAELDARKKIRAIKLLRQTTGLGLKDSKEAIEARERKRDLRLH
;
A
#
# COMPACT_ATOMS: atom_id res chain seq x y z
N MET A 1 -6.27 -23.59 -29.29
CA MET A 1 -5.66 -22.63 -28.35
C MET A 1 -4.28 -23.06 -27.85
N GLU A 2 -3.90 -24.34 -27.94
CA GLU A 2 -2.59 -24.83 -27.48
C GLU A 2 -1.40 -24.28 -28.29
N ALA A 3 -1.53 -24.16 -29.61
CA ALA A 3 -0.47 -23.63 -30.48
C ALA A 3 -0.04 -22.17 -30.21
N TYR A 4 -0.80 -21.42 -29.40
CA TYR A 4 -0.46 -20.06 -29.00
C TYR A 4 0.48 -20.04 -27.79
N PHE A 5 0.32 -21.01 -26.88
CA PHE A 5 1.17 -21.16 -25.71
C PHE A 5 2.57 -21.60 -26.11
N ASP A 6 2.70 -22.52 -27.06
CA ASP A 6 4.00 -22.96 -27.59
C ASP A 6 4.78 -21.81 -28.24
N LYS A 7 4.09 -20.91 -28.95
CA LYS A 7 4.73 -19.72 -29.56
C LYS A 7 5.18 -18.69 -28.53
N ILE A 8 4.43 -18.50 -27.44
CA ILE A 8 4.81 -17.60 -26.35
C ILE A 8 5.99 -18.16 -25.53
N LEU A 9 6.08 -19.49 -25.44
CA LEU A 9 7.16 -20.19 -24.73
C LEU A 9 8.45 -20.32 -25.55
N GLN A 10 8.48 -19.82 -26.78
CA GLN A 10 9.69 -19.76 -27.58
C GLN A 10 10.72 -18.82 -26.92
N PRO A 11 12.00 -19.23 -26.85
CA PRO A 11 13.05 -18.45 -26.19
C PRO A 11 13.23 -17.06 -26.82
N GLU A 12 12.92 -16.90 -28.10
CA GLU A 12 12.97 -15.64 -28.85
C GLU A 12 11.92 -14.62 -28.41
N VAL A 13 10.68 -15.09 -28.19
CA VAL A 13 9.57 -14.24 -27.70
C VAL A 13 9.82 -13.84 -26.26
N LEU A 14 10.28 -14.77 -25.42
CA LEU A 14 10.67 -14.49 -24.05
C LEU A 14 11.81 -13.46 -23.98
N PHE A 15 12.83 -13.59 -24.82
CA PHE A 15 13.93 -12.63 -24.88
C PHE A 15 13.45 -11.24 -25.30
N THR A 16 12.57 -11.17 -26.31
CA THR A 16 12.00 -9.91 -26.77
C THR A 16 11.12 -9.25 -25.70
N LEU A 17 10.26 -10.02 -25.03
CA LEU A 17 9.45 -9.53 -23.91
C LEU A 17 10.32 -9.10 -22.73
N PHE A 18 11.40 -9.82 -22.44
CA PHE A 18 12.34 -9.48 -21.38
C PHE A 18 13.13 -8.21 -21.71
N VAL A 19 13.59 -8.04 -22.96
CA VAL A 19 14.26 -6.83 -23.43
C VAL A 19 13.31 -5.64 -23.41
N VAL A 20 12.08 -5.79 -23.90
CA VAL A 20 11.05 -4.74 -23.82
C VAL A 20 10.71 -4.41 -22.38
N PHE A 21 10.63 -5.41 -21.49
CA PHE A 21 10.43 -5.19 -20.06
C PHE A 21 11.61 -4.47 -19.41
N LEU A 22 12.85 -4.85 -19.71
CA LEU A 22 14.07 -4.21 -19.20
C LEU A 22 14.23 -2.78 -19.72
N ILE A 23 13.96 -2.53 -21.00
CA ILE A 23 13.93 -1.19 -21.59
C ILE A 23 12.82 -0.39 -20.95
N GLY A 24 11.64 -0.97 -20.80
CA GLY A 24 10.51 -0.38 -20.08
C GLY A 24 10.89 -0.03 -18.64
N ARG A 25 11.68 -0.86 -17.95
CA ARG A 25 12.17 -0.60 -16.58
C ARG A 25 13.29 0.44 -16.52
N ALA A 26 14.15 0.49 -17.53
CA ALA A 26 15.26 1.43 -17.62
C ALA A 26 14.78 2.83 -18.03
N THR A 27 13.75 2.90 -18.88
CA THR A 27 13.11 4.16 -19.31
C THR A 27 11.96 4.58 -18.40
N ALA A 28 11.33 3.65 -17.68
CA ALA A 28 10.62 3.94 -16.44
C ALA A 28 11.64 4.18 -15.31
N GLY A 29 12.62 5.06 -15.59
CA GLY A 29 13.39 5.74 -14.57
C GLY A 29 12.40 6.22 -13.54
N GLY A 30 12.55 5.70 -12.33
CA GLY A 30 11.59 5.91 -11.25
C GLY A 30 11.24 7.38 -11.23
N LYS A 31 9.98 7.69 -11.56
CA LYS A 31 9.37 8.96 -11.22
C LYS A 31 9.35 8.96 -9.69
N LYS A 32 10.52 9.21 -9.10
CA LYS A 32 10.70 9.73 -7.77
C LYS A 32 9.82 10.96 -7.86
N ARG A 33 8.58 10.81 -7.42
CA ARG A 33 7.67 11.92 -7.26
C ARG A 33 8.45 12.83 -6.35
N GLU A 34 8.98 13.87 -6.96
CA GLU A 34 9.56 15.04 -6.35
C GLU A 34 8.40 15.69 -5.59
N ASN A 35 8.01 15.04 -4.50
CA ASN A 35 7.27 15.68 -3.45
C ASN A 35 8.33 16.45 -2.66
N SER A 36 8.80 17.54 -3.28
CA SER A 36 9.61 18.61 -2.67
C SER A 36 8.86 19.31 -1.52
N LEU A 37 7.60 18.95 -1.31
CA LEU A 37 6.78 19.24 -0.15
C LEU A 37 6.85 18.08 0.83
N SER A 38 8.02 17.72 1.39
CA SER A 38 7.96 17.03 2.69
C SER A 38 7.21 18.00 3.61
N PRO A 39 5.93 17.77 3.97
CA PRO A 39 5.43 18.44 5.16
C PRO A 39 6.39 17.98 6.25
N ILE A 40 6.70 18.86 7.20
CA ILE A 40 7.31 18.39 8.45
C ILE A 40 6.54 17.13 8.84
N PRO A 41 7.22 15.95 8.95
CA PRO A 41 6.51 14.73 9.27
C PRO A 41 5.69 15.02 10.52
N PRO A 42 4.37 14.74 10.49
CA PRO A 42 3.52 15.09 11.61
C PRO A 42 4.16 14.50 12.87
N THR A 43 4.26 15.31 13.90
CA THR A 43 4.83 14.82 15.16
C THR A 43 3.98 13.63 15.63
N PRO A 44 4.52 12.68 16.40
CA PRO A 44 3.74 11.55 16.92
C PRO A 44 2.43 12.00 17.57
N GLU A 45 2.45 13.15 18.23
CA GLU A 45 1.28 13.79 18.84
C GLU A 45 0.22 14.23 17.83
N GLU A 46 0.62 14.79 16.68
CA GLU A 46 -0.31 15.16 15.61
C GLU A 46 -0.94 13.94 14.93
N VAL A 47 -0.18 12.85 14.82
CA VAL A 47 -0.70 11.57 14.32
C VAL A 47 -1.75 11.03 15.28
N ASP A 48 -1.46 10.97 16.57
CA ASP A 48 -2.41 10.51 17.59
C ASP A 48 -3.66 11.39 17.62
N ALA A 49 -3.52 12.72 17.58
CA ALA A 49 -4.65 13.63 17.49
C ALA A 49 -5.48 13.42 16.21
N ALA A 50 -4.87 13.04 15.08
CA ALA A 50 -5.59 12.69 13.86
C ALA A 50 -6.32 11.35 13.99
N LEU A 51 -5.74 10.37 14.69
CA LEU A 51 -6.36 9.08 14.98
C LEU A 51 -7.54 9.20 15.96
N GLU A 52 -7.46 10.09 16.94
CA GLU A 52 -8.56 10.35 17.89
C GLU A 52 -9.81 10.94 17.22
N ARG A 53 -9.64 11.68 16.12
CA ARG A 53 -10.77 12.18 15.32
C ARG A 53 -11.51 11.07 14.57
N VAL A 54 -10.90 9.89 14.41
CA VAL A 54 -11.53 8.76 13.73
C VAL A 54 -12.58 8.15 14.67
N THR A 55 -13.82 8.17 14.22
CA THR A 55 -14.95 7.64 15.00
C THR A 55 -14.84 6.13 15.20
N MET A 56 -15.46 5.62 16.27
CA MET A 56 -15.47 4.18 16.57
C MET A 56 -16.05 3.35 15.43
N SER A 57 -17.09 3.86 14.75
CA SER A 57 -17.68 3.20 13.57
C SER A 57 -16.67 3.02 12.44
N LYS A 58 -15.78 4.00 12.23
CA LYS A 58 -14.78 3.91 11.17
C LYS A 58 -13.66 2.95 11.53
N TRP A 59 -13.28 2.87 12.79
CA TRP A 59 -12.37 1.85 13.29
C TRP A 59 -12.93 0.44 13.11
N LEU A 60 -14.23 0.24 13.30
CA LEU A 60 -14.88 -1.05 13.06
C LEU A 60 -14.80 -1.47 11.58
N GLU A 61 -15.02 -0.54 10.64
CA GLU A 61 -14.84 -0.80 9.21
C GLU A 61 -13.38 -1.18 8.88
N ILE A 62 -12.42 -0.44 9.45
CA ILE A 62 -10.99 -0.70 9.26
C ILE A 62 -10.63 -2.09 9.79
N ASP A 63 -11.13 -2.46 10.97
CA ASP A 63 -10.88 -3.76 11.59
C ASP A 63 -11.50 -4.89 10.74
N ALA A 64 -12.71 -4.70 10.19
CA ALA A 64 -13.32 -5.66 9.27
C ALA A 64 -12.49 -5.88 7.98
N GLU A 65 -11.89 -4.81 7.44
CA GLU A 65 -10.98 -4.93 6.30
C GLU A 65 -9.66 -5.64 6.67
N LEU A 66 -9.17 -5.47 7.90
CA LEU A 66 -7.99 -6.18 8.40
C LEU A 66 -8.27 -7.69 8.55
N ASP A 67 -9.42 -8.05 9.09
CA ASP A 67 -9.85 -9.45 9.22
C ASP A 67 -10.05 -10.11 7.84
N ALA A 68 -10.54 -9.35 6.86
CA ALA A 68 -10.62 -9.78 5.47
C ALA A 68 -9.25 -9.83 4.75
N ARG A 69 -8.13 -9.61 5.46
CA ARG A 69 -6.75 -9.55 4.94
C ARG A 69 -6.53 -8.47 3.86
N LYS A 70 -7.39 -7.44 3.82
CA LYS A 70 -7.35 -6.33 2.86
C LYS A 70 -6.63 -5.11 3.44
N LYS A 71 -5.38 -5.29 3.90
CA LYS A 71 -4.58 -4.23 4.55
C LYS A 71 -4.47 -2.94 3.74
N ILE A 72 -4.35 -3.01 2.42
CA ILE A 72 -4.29 -1.82 1.55
C ILE A 72 -5.58 -0.99 1.64
N ARG A 73 -6.74 -1.65 1.74
CA ARG A 73 -8.04 -0.99 1.85
C ARG A 73 -8.22 -0.34 3.22
N ALA A 74 -7.77 -0.99 4.28
CA ALA A 74 -7.72 -0.42 5.64
C ALA A 74 -6.86 0.86 5.68
N ILE A 75 -5.65 0.84 5.09
CA ILE A 75 -4.77 2.02 4.99
C ILE A 75 -5.44 3.14 4.20
N LYS A 76 -6.14 2.81 3.10
CA LYS A 76 -6.86 3.80 2.30
C LYS A 76 -8.00 4.45 3.07
N LEU A 77 -8.78 3.66 3.82
CA LEU A 77 -9.87 4.19 4.66
C LEU A 77 -9.32 5.15 5.72
N LEU A 78 -8.24 4.75 6.41
CA LEU A 78 -7.63 5.60 7.43
C LEU A 78 -7.11 6.91 6.83
N ARG A 79 -6.39 6.86 5.70
CA ARG A 79 -5.92 8.07 4.99
C ARG A 79 -7.03 9.01 4.59
N GLN A 80 -8.15 8.47 4.12
CA GLN A 80 -9.28 9.30 3.70
C GLN A 80 -9.95 10.01 4.87
N THR A 81 -9.94 9.40 6.05
CA THR A 81 -10.53 9.98 7.26
C THR A 81 -9.59 10.95 7.97
N THR A 82 -8.29 10.65 8.04
CA THR A 82 -7.32 11.43 8.83
C THR A 82 -6.50 12.41 7.99
N GLY A 83 -6.45 12.24 6.67
CA GLY A 83 -5.57 13.02 5.79
C GLY A 83 -4.08 12.67 5.92
N LEU A 84 -3.72 11.67 6.73
CA LEU A 84 -2.33 11.32 7.02
C LEU A 84 -1.55 10.86 5.78
N GLY A 85 -0.23 11.00 5.89
CA GLY A 85 0.73 10.45 4.95
C GLY A 85 0.59 8.93 4.80
N LEU A 86 1.10 8.39 3.69
CA LEU A 86 1.09 6.94 3.46
C LEU A 86 1.89 6.19 4.53
N LYS A 87 3.00 6.76 4.99
CA LYS A 87 3.83 6.21 6.05
C LYS A 87 3.05 6.09 7.35
N ASP A 88 2.51 7.21 7.84
CA ASP A 88 1.87 7.27 9.17
C ASP A 88 0.59 6.43 9.21
N SER A 89 -0.17 6.42 8.11
CA SER A 89 -1.36 5.57 8.01
C SER A 89 -1.04 4.09 8.00
N LYS A 90 0.06 3.71 7.34
CA LYS A 90 0.53 2.32 7.38
C LYS A 90 0.94 1.93 8.80
N GLU A 91 1.73 2.78 9.45
CA GLU A 91 2.26 2.55 10.79
C GLU A 91 1.14 2.43 11.83
N ALA A 92 0.13 3.31 11.77
CA ALA A 92 -1.06 3.24 12.61
C ALA A 92 -1.85 1.93 12.43
N ILE A 93 -2.05 1.49 11.17
CA ILE A 93 -2.73 0.22 10.87
C ILE A 93 -1.92 -0.98 11.36
N GLU A 94 -0.61 -1.00 11.17
CA GLU A 94 0.25 -2.08 11.66
C GLU A 94 0.33 -2.13 13.18
N ALA A 95 0.30 -0.97 13.86
CA ALA A 95 0.18 -0.91 15.31
C ALA A 95 -1.17 -1.44 15.79
N ARG A 96 -2.26 -1.11 15.09
CA ARG A 96 -3.62 -1.64 15.36
C ARG A 96 -3.67 -3.16 15.21
N GLU A 97 -3.15 -3.68 14.09
CA GLU A 97 -3.10 -5.11 13.80
C GLU A 97 -2.28 -5.86 14.87
N ARG A 98 -1.07 -5.40 15.19
CA ARG A 98 -0.26 -5.99 16.26
C ARG A 98 -0.96 -6.02 17.62
N LYS A 99 -1.62 -4.91 18.01
CA LYS A 99 -2.41 -4.84 19.26
C LYS A 99 -3.56 -5.84 19.27
N ARG A 100 -4.13 -6.18 18.11
CA ARG A 100 -5.22 -7.16 17.98
C ARG A 100 -4.72 -8.60 17.97
N ASP A 101 -3.63 -8.88 17.26
CA ASP A 101 -3.02 -10.21 17.26
C ASP A 101 -2.62 -10.63 18.68
N LEU A 102 -2.11 -9.69 19.48
CA LEU A 102 -1.82 -9.88 20.91
C LEU A 102 -3.05 -10.19 21.78
N ARG A 103 -4.26 -9.88 21.32
CA ARG A 103 -5.52 -10.16 22.05
C ARG A 103 -6.12 -11.52 21.64
N LEU A 104 -5.71 -12.08 20.51
CA LEU A 104 -6.24 -13.32 19.96
C LEU A 104 -5.37 -14.55 20.32
N HIS A 105 -4.28 -14.34 21.07
CA HIS A 105 -3.42 -15.36 21.66
C HIS A 105 -3.54 -15.35 23.18
#